data_AF-A0A535XC37-F1
#
_entry.id   AF-A0A535XC37-F1
#
_cell.length_a   1.000
_cell.length_b   1.000
_cell.length_c   1.000
_cell.angle_alpha   90.00
_cell.angle_beta   90.00
_cell.angle_gamma   90.00
#
_symmetry.space_group_name_H-M   'P 1'
#
loop_
_entity.id
_entity.type
_entity.pdbx_description
1 polymer ?
#
loop_
_entity_poly.entity_id
_entity_poly.type
_entity_poly.pdbx_seq_one_letter_code
_entity_poly.pdbx_strand_id
1 'polypeptide(L)'
;MHDLGIAAALQPAQKPLLVVFATPAFCTSALCGPELGTVLKLRDGYTDTVNFIHVEIYQYPFEQQQTAKTVDEWRLPSEPWVFMVDRDGIVRDRFEGSAPIEEIEPALKALA
;
A
#
# COMPACT_ATOMS: atom_id res chain seq x y z
N MET A 1 3.75 7.04 7.44
CA MET A 1 3.19 5.67 7.34
C MET A 1 4.34 4.70 7.11
N HIS A 2 5.37 4.79 7.96
CA HIS A 2 6.64 4.06 7.82
C HIS A 2 7.12 3.51 9.17
N ASP A 3 6.29 3.63 10.21
CA ASP A 3 6.60 3.21 11.57
C ASP A 3 6.41 1.69 11.76
N LEU A 4 5.74 1.03 10.81
CA LEU A 4 5.44 -0.40 10.79
C LEU A 4 5.74 -1.00 9.41
N GLY A 5 6.57 -2.04 9.37
CA GLY A 5 6.84 -2.81 8.16
C GLY A 5 5.88 -3.99 7.97
N ILE A 6 5.75 -4.48 6.73
CA ILE A 6 4.81 -5.56 6.36
C ILE A 6 5.01 -6.81 7.24
N ALA A 7 6.25 -7.28 7.39
CA ALA A 7 6.55 -8.47 8.19
C ALA A 7 6.17 -8.32 9.68
N ALA A 8 6.26 -7.11 10.23
CA ALA A 8 5.84 -6.82 11.60
C ALA A 8 4.31 -6.75 11.71
N ALA A 9 3.63 -6.19 10.71
CA ALA A 9 2.18 -6.13 10.64
C ALA A 9 1.51 -7.51 10.45
N LEU A 10 2.27 -8.52 10.02
CA LEU A 10 1.79 -9.91 9.87
C LEU A 10 2.07 -10.78 11.10
N GLN A 11 2.62 -10.23 12.19
CA GLN A 11 2.78 -10.98 13.42
C GLN A 11 1.41 -11.37 14.01
N PRO A 12 1.31 -12.48 14.77
CA PRO A 12 0.06 -12.88 15.42
C PRO A 12 -0.57 -11.75 16.25
N ALA A 13 -1.91 -11.70 16.27
CA ALA A 13 -2.72 -10.69 16.96
C ALA A 13 -2.63 -9.25 16.39
N GLN A 14 -2.01 -9.06 15.22
CA GLN A 14 -2.08 -7.79 14.50
C GLN A 14 -3.41 -7.61 13.74
N LYS A 15 -3.68 -6.36 13.37
CA LYS A 15 -4.78 -5.99 12.47
C LYS A 15 -4.44 -6.43 11.05
N PRO A 16 -5.44 -6.67 10.17
CA PRO A 16 -5.19 -6.73 8.74
C PRO A 16 -4.50 -5.44 8.26
N LEU A 17 -3.94 -5.45 7.06
CA LEU A 17 -3.22 -4.30 6.54
C LEU A 17 -3.62 -3.91 5.11
N LEU A 18 -3.62 -2.60 4.87
CA LEU A 18 -3.58 -2.00 3.54
C LEU A 18 -2.13 -1.60 3.24
N VAL A 19 -1.58 -2.12 2.15
CA VAL A 19 -0.25 -1.74 1.65
C VAL A 19 -0.40 -0.92 0.38
N VAL A 20 0.18 0.28 0.35
CA VAL A 20 0.28 1.10 -0.87
C VAL A 20 1.73 1.16 -1.33
N PHE A 21 1.97 0.78 -2.58
CA PHE A 21 3.24 0.89 -3.26
C PHE A 21 3.19 2.10 -4.19
N ALA A 22 3.89 3.18 -3.82
CA ALA A 22 3.83 4.45 -4.54
C ALA A 22 5.07 5.29 -4.24
N THR A 23 5.67 5.96 -5.24
CA THR A 23 6.70 7.00 -5.00
C THR A 23 6.24 8.34 -5.56
N PRO A 24 5.43 9.14 -4.84
CA PRO A 24 4.72 10.30 -5.43
C PRO A 24 5.59 11.29 -6.21
N ALA A 25 6.81 11.56 -5.73
CA ALA A 25 7.70 12.54 -6.36
C ALA A 25 8.53 11.99 -7.53
N PHE A 26 8.66 10.66 -7.64
CA PHE A 26 9.57 10.01 -8.61
C PHE A 26 8.87 8.97 -9.50
N CYS A 27 7.58 8.74 -9.31
CA CYS A 27 6.85 7.78 -10.13
C CYS A 27 6.77 8.24 -11.57
N THR A 28 6.88 7.28 -12.46
CA THR A 28 6.77 7.42 -13.92
C THR A 28 5.34 7.61 -14.39
N SER A 29 4.36 7.07 -13.65
CA SER A 29 2.94 7.10 -14.04
C SER A 29 2.21 8.41 -13.71
N ALA A 30 2.78 9.26 -12.85
CA ALA A 30 2.12 10.41 -12.20
C ALA A 30 0.88 10.06 -11.35
N LEU A 31 0.54 8.77 -11.18
CA LEU A 31 -0.65 8.31 -10.44
C LEU A 31 -0.37 8.07 -8.94
N CYS A 32 0.90 7.95 -8.54
CA CYS A 32 1.26 7.64 -7.16
C CYS A 32 0.80 8.70 -6.14
N GLY A 33 0.87 9.98 -6.52
CA GLY A 33 0.42 11.08 -5.65
C GLY A 33 -1.08 11.03 -5.36
N PRO A 34 -1.95 11.02 -6.39
CA PRO A 34 -3.38 10.84 -6.23
C PRO A 34 -3.75 9.59 -5.41
N GLU A 35 -3.14 8.44 -5.72
CA GLU A 35 -3.46 7.18 -5.06
C GLU A 35 -3.08 7.17 -3.57
N LEU A 36 -1.88 7.66 -3.23
CA LEU A 36 -1.51 7.83 -1.83
C LEU A 36 -2.47 8.79 -1.11
N GLY A 37 -2.94 9.84 -1.80
CA GLY A 37 -3.94 10.76 -1.28
C GLY A 37 -5.27 10.07 -0.94
N THR A 38 -5.74 9.17 -1.79
CA THR A 38 -6.94 8.33 -1.55
C THR A 38 -6.76 7.47 -0.29
N VAL A 39 -5.62 6.76 -0.18
CA VAL A 39 -5.31 5.90 0.98
C VAL A 39 -5.21 6.72 2.27
N LEU A 40 -4.60 7.90 2.24
CA LEU A 40 -4.48 8.78 3.40
C LEU A 40 -5.84 9.27 3.90
N LYS A 41 -6.78 9.58 3.00
CA LYS A 41 -8.16 9.97 3.38
C LYS A 41 -8.89 8.85 4.11
N LEU A 42 -8.67 7.60 3.70
CA LEU A 42 -9.25 6.43 4.34
C LEU A 42 -8.63 6.15 5.71
N ARG A 43 -7.31 6.27 5.83
CA ARG A 43 -6.57 5.93 7.05
C ARG A 43 -7.19 6.51 8.33
N ASP A 44 -7.59 7.77 8.29
CA ASP A 44 -8.08 8.48 9.47
C ASP A 44 -9.37 7.85 10.06
N GLY A 45 -10.16 7.11 9.26
CA GLY A 45 -11.36 6.40 9.70
C GLY A 45 -11.15 4.93 10.10
N TYR A 46 -9.99 4.33 9.79
CA TYR A 46 -9.77 2.87 9.89
C TYR A 46 -8.51 2.49 10.67
N THR A 47 -7.75 3.44 11.21
CA THR A 47 -6.51 3.15 11.95
C THR A 47 -6.71 2.22 13.16
N ASP A 48 -7.93 2.16 13.69
CA ASP A 48 -8.28 1.28 14.81
C ASP A 48 -8.51 -0.18 14.37
N THR A 49 -8.85 -0.43 13.11
CA THR A 49 -9.19 -1.76 12.59
C THR A 49 -8.22 -2.29 11.54
N VAL A 50 -7.46 -1.41 10.87
CA VAL A 50 -6.53 -1.76 9.78
C VAL A 50 -5.20 -1.03 9.96
N ASN A 51 -4.10 -1.74 9.72
CA ASN A 51 -2.76 -1.19 9.62
C ASN A 51 -2.53 -0.60 8.22
N PHE A 52 -1.96 0.59 8.12
CA PHE A 52 -1.65 1.20 6.83
C PHE A 52 -0.14 1.26 6.64
N ILE A 53 0.35 0.76 5.51
CA ILE A 53 1.79 0.69 5.19
C ILE A 53 2.04 1.29 3.83
N HIS A 54 2.98 2.23 3.75
CA HIS A 54 3.43 2.82 2.50
C HIS A 54 4.82 2.27 2.17
N VAL A 55 4.97 1.75 0.95
CA VAL A 55 6.24 1.29 0.41
C VAL A 55 6.59 2.15 -0.79
N GLU A 56 7.80 2.71 -0.78
CA GLU A 56 8.33 3.41 -1.94
C GLU A 56 8.64 2.39 -3.05
N ILE A 57 8.29 2.72 -4.29
CA ILE A 57 8.62 1.89 -5.46
C ILE A 57 10.13 1.89 -5.68
N TYR A 58 10.78 3.04 -5.49
CA TYR A 58 12.21 3.20 -5.69
C TYR A 58 12.96 3.30 -4.36
N GLN A 59 14.16 2.72 -4.29
CA GLN A 59 15.04 2.88 -3.14
C GLN A 59 15.80 4.21 -3.21
N TYR A 60 16.18 4.73 -2.03
CA TYR A 60 17.08 5.88 -1.96
C TYR A 60 18.50 5.48 -2.42
N PRO A 61 19.20 6.32 -3.21
CA PRO A 61 18.75 7.59 -3.77
C PRO A 61 17.77 7.41 -4.95
N PHE A 62 16.62 8.08 -4.89
CA PHE A 62 15.47 7.87 -5.77
C PHE A 62 15.74 8.21 -7.24
N GLU A 63 16.72 9.09 -7.51
CA GLU A 63 17.10 9.53 -8.84
C GLU A 63 17.66 8.40 -9.71
N GLN A 64 18.13 7.31 -9.09
CA GLN A 64 18.61 6.13 -9.79
C GLN A 64 17.46 5.25 -10.28
N GLN A 65 16.23 5.50 -9.82
CA GLN A 65 15.02 4.73 -10.15
C GLN A 65 15.22 3.20 -10.02
N GLN A 66 16.06 2.79 -9.07
CA GLN A 66 16.23 1.38 -8.73
C GLN A 66 15.04 0.95 -7.88
N THR A 67 14.41 -0.16 -8.24
CA THR A 67 13.30 -0.70 -7.48
C THR A 67 13.75 -1.08 -6.07
N ALA A 68 12.89 -0.81 -5.08
CA ALA A 68 13.13 -1.28 -3.73
C ALA A 68 12.99 -2.80 -3.67
N LYS A 69 13.80 -3.47 -2.82
CA LYS A 69 13.76 -4.94 -2.67
C LYS A 69 12.36 -5.50 -2.46
N THR A 70 11.51 -4.80 -1.70
CA THR A 70 10.11 -5.19 -1.48
C THR A 70 9.30 -5.25 -2.78
N VAL A 71 9.53 -4.33 -3.72
CA VAL A 71 8.87 -4.32 -5.03
C VAL A 71 9.26 -5.55 -5.84
N ASP A 72 10.55 -5.92 -5.81
CA ASP A 72 11.06 -7.10 -6.50
C ASP A 72 10.50 -8.40 -5.89
N GLU A 73 10.42 -8.48 -4.56
CA GLU A 73 9.82 -9.61 -3.83
C GLU A 73 8.35 -9.79 -4.18
N TRP A 74 7.62 -8.69 -4.33
CA TRP A 74 6.21 -8.67 -4.73
C TRP A 74 6.01 -8.81 -6.25
N ARG A 75 7.08 -8.76 -7.04
CA ARG A 75 7.09 -8.87 -8.51
C ARG A 75 6.13 -7.89 -9.20
N LEU A 76 6.10 -6.65 -8.73
CA LEU A 76 5.18 -5.64 -9.25
C LEU A 76 5.63 -5.17 -10.65
N PRO A 77 4.75 -5.21 -11.66
CA PRO A 77 5.10 -4.83 -13.03
C PRO A 77 4.96 -3.32 -13.30
N SER A 78 4.32 -2.57 -12.39
CA SER A 78 3.87 -1.20 -12.61
C SER A 78 3.66 -0.46 -11.28
N GLU A 79 3.22 0.80 -11.34
CA GLU A 79 2.94 1.64 -10.18
C GLU A 79 1.80 2.64 -10.44
N PRO A 80 1.05 3.04 -9.40
CA PRO A 80 1.04 2.51 -8.03
C PRO A 80 0.22 1.22 -7.89
N TRP A 81 0.33 0.58 -6.72
CA TRP A 81 -0.53 -0.53 -6.32
C TRP A 81 -1.06 -0.34 -4.90
N VAL A 82 -2.29 -0.80 -4.65
CA VAL A 82 -2.86 -0.97 -3.30
C VAL A 82 -3.23 -2.43 -3.09
N PHE A 83 -2.88 -2.98 -1.92
CA PHE A 83 -3.19 -4.35 -1.54
C PHE A 83 -3.94 -4.40 -0.23
N MET A 84 -4.98 -5.23 -0.17
CA MET A 84 -5.71 -5.59 1.04
C MET A 84 -5.24 -6.95 1.51
N VAL A 85 -4.59 -7.02 2.67
CA VAL A 85 -4.01 -8.24 3.22
C VAL A 85 -4.67 -8.55 4.56
N ASP A 86 -5.21 -9.75 4.69
CA ASP A 86 -5.82 -10.18 5.94
C ASP A 86 -4.78 -10.53 7.02
N ARG A 87 -5.27 -10.93 8.20
CA ARG A 87 -4.43 -11.28 9.36
C ARG A 87 -3.58 -12.54 9.14
N ASP A 88 -3.92 -13.37 8.16
CA ASP A 88 -3.19 -14.58 7.81
C ASP A 88 -2.14 -14.32 6.71
N GLY A 89 -2.00 -13.07 6.25
CA GLY A 89 -1.07 -12.69 5.19
C GLY A 89 -1.59 -12.98 3.78
N ILE A 90 -2.89 -13.24 3.62
CA ILE A 90 -3.51 -13.49 2.32
C ILE A 90 -3.99 -12.19 1.71
N VAL A 91 -3.56 -11.93 0.47
CA VAL A 91 -4.09 -10.83 -0.35
C VAL A 91 -5.54 -11.14 -0.71
N ARG A 92 -6.47 -10.34 -0.18
CA ARG A 92 -7.91 -10.45 -0.44
C ARG A 92 -8.35 -9.61 -1.62
N ASP A 93 -7.69 -8.48 -1.84
CA ASP A 93 -7.95 -7.61 -2.98
C ASP A 93 -6.71 -6.80 -3.38
N ARG A 94 -6.69 -6.29 -4.61
CA ARG A 94 -5.61 -5.45 -5.13
C ARG A 94 -6.10 -4.50 -6.21
N PHE A 95 -5.51 -3.31 -6.25
CA PHE A 95 -5.82 -2.25 -7.20
C PHE A 95 -4.53 -1.80 -7.87
N GLU A 96 -4.53 -1.76 -9.20
CA GLU A 96 -3.43 -1.26 -10.04
C GLU A 96 -3.77 0.15 -10.53
N GLY A 97 -2.79 1.04 -10.52
CA GLY A 97 -2.98 2.41 -10.98
C GLY A 97 -3.77 3.23 -9.96
N SER A 98 -4.56 4.18 -10.42
CA SER A 98 -5.39 4.99 -9.52
C SER A 98 -6.77 4.38 -9.36
N ALA A 99 -7.16 4.08 -8.12
CA ALA A 99 -8.47 3.60 -7.76
C ALA A 99 -9.22 4.66 -6.91
N PRO A 100 -10.51 4.91 -7.21
CA PRO A 100 -11.30 5.85 -6.44
C PRO A 100 -11.65 5.29 -5.05
N ILE A 101 -11.98 6.17 -4.11
CA ILE A 101 -12.36 5.80 -2.72
C ILE A 101 -13.51 4.78 -2.73
N GLU A 102 -14.45 4.94 -3.64
CA GLU A 102 -15.63 4.11 -3.81
C GLU A 102 -15.31 2.65 -4.16
N GLU A 103 -14.11 2.38 -4.68
CA GLU A 103 -13.61 1.02 -4.94
C GLU A 103 -12.78 0.49 -3.77
N ILE A 104 -11.93 1.31 -3.17
CA ILE A 104 -11.02 0.90 -2.09
C ILE A 104 -11.77 0.70 -0.77
N GLU A 105 -12.69 1.60 -0.41
CA GLU A 105 -13.36 1.60 0.89
C GLU A 105 -14.20 0.33 1.13
N PRO A 106 -14.99 -0.19 0.17
CA PRO A 106 -15.71 -1.44 0.36
C PRO A 106 -14.79 -2.64 0.64
N ALA A 107 -13.67 -2.74 -0.08
CA ALA A 107 -12.68 -3.80 0.14
C ALA A 107 -12.02 -3.68 1.53
N LEU A 108 -11.72 -2.44 1.96
CA LEU A 108 -11.20 -2.14 3.28
C LEU A 108 -12.18 -2.51 4.41
N LYS A 109 -13.49 -2.20 4.23
CA LYS A 109 -14.56 -2.57 5.16
C LYS A 109 -14.72 -4.08 5.30
N ALA A 110 -14.55 -4.83 4.21
CA ALA A 110 -14.62 -6.30 4.23
C ALA A 110 -13.43 -6.95 4.94
N LEU A 111 -12.34 -6.20 5.13
CA LEU A 111 -11.10 -6.68 5.74
C LEU A 111 -11.07 -6.50 7.27
N ALA A 112 -11.75 -5.47 7.79
CA ALA A 112 -11.81 -5.08 9.20
C ALA A 112 -12.63 -6.05 10.07
#